data_AF-A0A2S4HI42-F1
#
_entry.id   AF-A0A2S4HI42-F1
#
_cell.length_a   1.000
_cell.length_b   1.000
_cell.length_c   1.000
_cell.angle_alpha   90.00
_cell.angle_beta   90.00
_cell.angle_gamma   90.00
#
_symmetry.space_group_name_H-M   'P 1'
#
loop_
_entity.id
_entity.type
_entity.pdbx_description
1 polymer ?
#
loop_
_entity_poly.entity_id
_entity_poly.type
_entity_poly.pdbx_seq_one_letter_code
_entity_poly.pdbx_strand_id
1 'polypeptide(L)' 'MRCPLCEQDNQCAIAAGREASSCWCMSTTINEEAKQRAANIGADKRCLCQQCGRPIDN' A
#
# COMPACT_ATOMS: atom_id res chain seq x y z
N MET A 1 1.07 -11.48 -0.36
CA MET A 1 0.10 -10.59 0.32
C MET A 1 -0.71 -9.87 -0.75
N ARG A 2 -1.95 -9.44 -0.49
CA ARG A 2 -2.79 -8.79 -1.51
C ARG A 2 -3.17 -7.36 -1.10
N CYS A 3 -3.19 -6.46 -2.07
CA CYS A 3 -3.70 -5.11 -1.94
C CYS A 3 -5.22 -5.15 -1.71
N PRO A 4 -5.74 -4.46 -0.69
CA PRO A 4 -7.17 -4.50 -0.40
C PRO A 4 -8.04 -3.76 -1.42
N LEU A 5 -7.44 -2.92 -2.30
CA LEU A 5 -8.17 -2.10 -3.26
C LEU A 5 -8.29 -2.73 -4.66
N CYS A 6 -7.35 -3.58 -5.04
CA CYS A 6 -7.31 -4.19 -6.39
C CYS A 6 -7.01 -5.69 -6.39
N GLU A 7 -6.82 -6.29 -5.20
CA GLU A 7 -6.55 -7.71 -4.99
C GLU A 7 -5.28 -8.27 -5.65
N GLN A 8 -4.48 -7.42 -6.30
CA GLN A 8 -3.15 -7.73 -6.82
C GLN A 8 -2.11 -7.81 -5.69
N ASP A 9 -0.91 -8.29 -6.01
CA ASP A 9 0.20 -8.30 -5.05
C ASP A 9 0.52 -6.88 -4.56
N ASN A 10 0.63 -6.70 -3.24
CA ASN A 10 1.02 -5.43 -2.64
C ASN A 10 2.52 -5.27 -2.43
N GLN A 11 3.30 -6.32 -2.70
CA GLN A 11 4.77 -6.34 -2.58
C GLN A 11 5.26 -5.93 -1.18
N CYS A 12 4.53 -6.29 -0.13
CA CYS A 12 4.93 -6.05 1.26
C CYS A 12 6.26 -6.75 1.59
N ALA A 13 7.32 -5.99 1.87
CA ALA A 13 8.64 -6.51 2.20
C ALA A 13 8.65 -7.29 3.53
N ILE A 14 7.95 -6.79 4.56
CA ILE A 14 7.82 -7.48 5.86
C ILE A 14 7.24 -8.88 5.69
N ALA A 15 6.15 -9.00 4.92
CA ALA A 15 5.52 -10.30 4.64
C ALA A 15 6.42 -11.22 3.80
N ALA A 16 7.40 -10.66 3.09
CA ALA A 16 8.43 -11.40 2.35
C ALA A 16 9.71 -11.63 3.18
N GLY A 17 9.71 -11.36 4.49
CA GLY A 17 10.87 -11.55 5.37
C GLY A 17 12.00 -10.55 5.14
N ARG A 18 11.69 -9.38 4.57
CA ARG A 18 12.63 -8.29 4.29
C ARG A 18 12.37 -7.07 5.17
N GLU A 19 13.37 -6.22 5.32
CA GLU A 19 13.31 -4.98 6.09
C GLU A 19 12.18 -4.05 5.63
N ALA A 20 11.47 -3.42 6.57
CA ALA A 20 10.38 -2.50 6.25
C ALA A 20 10.84 -1.35 5.35
N SER A 21 12.04 -0.82 5.59
CA SER A 21 12.67 0.25 4.79
C SER A 21 12.84 -0.10 3.31
N SER A 22 12.78 -1.40 2.95
CA SER A 22 12.82 -1.86 1.55
C SER A 22 11.45 -1.89 0.86
N CYS A 23 10.35 -1.65 1.59
CA CYS A 23 9.02 -1.46 0.99
C CYS A 23 8.96 -0.14 0.22
N TRP A 24 8.38 -0.16 -0.98
CA TRP A 24 8.13 1.05 -1.77
C TRP A 24 7.36 2.14 -0.99
N CYS A 25 6.45 1.73 -0.11
CA CYS A 25 5.62 2.66 0.66
C CYS A 25 6.39 3.43 1.75
N MET A 26 7.60 2.99 2.11
CA MET A 26 8.44 3.68 3.10
C MET A 26 9.26 4.81 2.48
N SER A 27 9.38 4.84 1.15
CA SER A 27 10.17 5.84 0.42
C SER A 27 9.31 6.89 -0.31
N THR A 28 8.00 6.92 -0.07
CA THR A 28 7.08 7.82 -0.77
C THR A 28 5.88 8.19 0.11
N THR A 29 5.29 9.34 -0.16
CA THR A 29 4.01 9.72 0.46
C THR A 29 2.90 8.92 -0.18
N ILE A 30 2.11 8.21 0.64
CA ILE A 30 0.95 7.46 0.16
C ILE A 30 -0.23 8.40 -0.02
N ASN A 31 -0.92 8.28 -1.16
CA ASN A 31 -2.13 9.02 -1.47
C ASN A 31 -3.17 8.90 -0.34
N GLU A 32 -3.62 10.04 0.20
CA GLU A 32 -4.60 10.13 1.28
C GLU A 32 -5.95 9.50 0.91
N GLU A 33 -6.41 9.70 -0.33
CA GLU A 33 -7.65 9.11 -0.83
C GLU A 33 -7.55 7.58 -0.85
N ALA A 34 -6.39 7.02 -1.22
CA ALA A 34 -6.17 5.58 -1.19
C ALA A 34 -6.21 5.02 0.24
N LYS A 35 -5.66 5.75 1.22
CA LYS A 35 -5.78 5.40 2.64
C LYS A 35 -7.23 5.43 3.12
N GLN A 36 -7.97 6.47 2.74
CA GLN A 36 -9.38 6.60 3.10
C GLN A 36 -10.22 5.47 2.50
N ARG A 37 -10.00 5.11 1.23
CA ARG A 37 -10.67 3.98 0.59
C ARG A 37 -10.38 2.66 1.29
N ALA A 38 -9.14 2.43 1.72
CA ALA A 38 -8.78 1.25 2.51
C ALA A 38 -9.47 1.24 3.89
N ALA A 39 -9.50 2.39 4.58
CA ALA A 39 -10.17 2.52 5.86
C ALA A 39 -11.69 2.24 5.75
N ASN A 40 -12.35 2.73 4.69
CA ASN A 40 -13.78 2.51 4.45
C ASN A 40 -14.17 1.03 4.29
N ILE A 41 -13.22 0.17 3.93
CA ILE A 41 -13.42 -1.29 3.80
C ILE A 41 -12.77 -2.09 4.95
N GLY A 42 -12.45 -1.43 6.08
CA GLY A 42 -11.85 -2.06 7.26
C GLY A 42 -10.42 -2.58 7.04
N ALA A 43 -9.68 -1.95 6.12
CA ALA A 43 -8.35 -2.36 5.68
C ALA A 43 -7.25 -1.33 5.98
N ASP A 44 -7.48 -0.42 6.92
CA ASP A 44 -6.59 0.68 7.31
C ASP A 44 -5.18 0.22 7.73
N LYS A 45 -5.04 -1.03 8.19
CA LYS A 45 -3.75 -1.63 8.60
C LYS A 45 -3.11 -2.53 7.55
N ARG A 46 -3.67 -2.63 6.34
CA ARG A 46 -3.14 -3.48 5.24
C ARG A 46 -2.30 -2.66 4.27
N CYS A 47 -1.18 -3.21 3.81
CA CYS A 47 -0.33 -2.54 2.81
C CYS A 47 -1.07 -2.40 1.47
N LEU A 48 -0.91 -1.24 0.85
CA LEU A 48 -1.35 -0.94 -0.51
C LEU A 48 -0.27 -1.31 -1.52
N CYS A 49 -0.66 -1.66 -2.75
CA CYS A 49 0.28 -1.77 -3.85
C CYS A 49 0.66 -0.38 -4.39
N GLN A 50 1.78 -0.32 -5.10
CA GLN A 50 2.29 0.91 -5.71
C GLN A 50 1.27 1.58 -6.62
N GLN A 51 0.53 0.81 -7.41
CA GLN A 51 -0.47 1.34 -8.33
C GLN A 51 -1.63 2.03 -7.61
N CYS A 52 -2.07 1.52 -6.47
CA CYS A 52 -3.20 2.08 -5.74
C CYS A 52 -2.79 3.17 -4.74
N GLY A 53 -1.58 3.08 -4.17
CA GLY A 53 -1.15 3.99 -3.10
C GLY A 53 -0.29 5.15 -3.55
N ARG A 54 0.22 5.18 -4.79
CA ARG A 54 0.98 6.34 -5.28
C ARG A 54 0.09 7.59 -5.41
N PRO A 55 0.64 8.79 -5.16
CA PRO A 55 0.03 10.02 -5.60
C PRO A 55 -0.18 9.97 -7.13
N ILE A 56 -1.24 10.60 -7.61
CA ILE A 56 -1.35 10.87 -9.04
C ILE A 56 -0.46 12.09 -9.28
N ASP A 57 0.72 11.86 -9.84
CA ASP A 57 1.59 12.93 -10.31
C ASP A 57 0.94 13.49 -11.61
N ASN A 58 0.68 14.81 -11.64
CA ASN A 58 0.19 15.52 -12.83
C ASN A 58 1.25 15.61 -13.92
#